data_AF-A0A9X3WH69-F1
#
_entry.id   AF-A0A9X3WH69-F1
#
_cell.length_a   1.000
_cell.length_b   1.000
_cell.length_c   1.000
_cell.angle_alpha   90.00
_cell.angle_beta   90.00
_cell.angle_gamma   90.00
#
_symmetry.space_group_name_H-M   'P 1'
#
loop_
_entity.id
_entity.type
_entity.pdbx_description
1 polymer ?
#
loop_
_entity_poly.entity_id
_entity_poly.type
_entity_poly.pdbx_seq_one_letter_code
_entity_poly.pdbx_strand_id
1 'polypeptide(L)'
;MWFIKEYFLGYLFIMIAAQGYSWYYLSGDIYPLWFFIIAAIVGLCLLVHKNSKKVPDNKKSKVILFDVIYIIIVSLLVSIPSPFLTWVIAAFLPLFIIQYAFKPLGSNDRG
;
A
#
# COMPACT_ATOMS: atom_id res chain seq x y z
N MET A 1 -9.72 -4.65 15.48
CA MET A 1 -10.08 -3.36 14.85
C MET A 1 -8.91 -2.37 14.80
N TRP A 2 -8.10 -2.22 15.86
CA TRP A 2 -6.89 -1.37 15.87
C TRP A 2 -5.83 -1.80 14.84
N PHE A 3 -5.65 -3.12 14.70
CA PHE A 3 -4.75 -3.76 13.74
C PHE A 3 -5.02 -3.34 12.28
N ILE A 4 -6.24 -2.99 11.89
CA ILE A 4 -6.54 -2.62 10.49
C ILE A 4 -6.12 -1.18 10.19
N LYS A 5 -6.18 -0.27 11.17
CA LYS A 5 -5.93 1.16 10.98
C LYS A 5 -4.49 1.45 10.56
N GLU A 6 -3.53 0.79 11.19
CA GLU A 6 -2.10 1.00 10.92
C GLU A 6 -1.65 0.33 9.62
N TYR A 7 -2.34 -0.75 9.22
CA TYR A 7 -2.13 -1.39 7.93
C TYR A 7 -2.53 -0.45 6.81
N PHE A 8 -3.71 0.18 6.93
CA PHE A 8 -4.19 1.18 5.99
C PHE A 8 -3.27 2.38 5.85
N LEU A 9 -2.68 2.84 6.96
CA LEU A 9 -1.86 4.04 6.96
C LEU A 9 -0.61 3.91 6.07
N GLY A 10 0.08 2.77 6.12
CA GLY A 10 1.26 2.52 5.28
C GLY A 10 0.91 2.56 3.78
N TYR A 11 -0.16 1.88 3.38
CA TYR A 11 -0.64 1.91 1.99
C TYR A 11 -1.11 3.31 1.57
N LEU A 12 -1.80 4.02 2.45
CA LEU A 12 -2.26 5.39 2.21
C LEU A 12 -1.09 6.32 1.89
N PHE A 13 0.01 6.25 2.65
CA PHE A 13 1.20 7.06 2.39
C PHE A 13 1.86 6.73 1.05
N ILE A 14 1.95 5.45 0.69
CA ILE A 14 2.44 5.04 -0.64
C ILE A 14 1.53 5.57 -1.75
N MET A 15 0.21 5.52 -1.57
CA MET A 15 -0.76 6.07 -2.53
C MET A 15 -0.65 7.60 -2.67
N ILE A 16 -0.54 8.32 -1.56
CA ILE A 16 -0.38 9.78 -1.56
C ILE A 16 0.92 10.17 -2.27
N ALA A 17 2.01 9.45 -2.01
CA ALA A 17 3.28 9.68 -2.71
C ALA A 17 3.15 9.48 -4.22
N ALA A 18 2.52 8.38 -4.62
CA ALA A 18 2.29 8.02 -6.01
C ALA A 18 1.41 9.06 -6.75
N GLN A 19 0.26 9.42 -6.15
CA GLN A 19 -0.64 10.40 -6.75
C GLN A 19 -0.04 11.81 -6.77
N GLY A 20 0.66 12.17 -5.70
CA GLY A 20 1.38 13.43 -5.60
C GLY A 20 2.45 13.56 -6.68
N TYR A 21 3.16 12.47 -6.99
CA TYR A 21 4.08 12.40 -8.12
C TYR A 21 3.36 12.60 -9.47
N SER A 22 2.23 11.93 -9.72
CA SER A 22 1.44 12.18 -10.96
C SER A 22 1.00 13.65 -11.06
N TRP A 23 0.56 14.24 -9.94
CA TRP A 23 0.07 15.61 -9.92
C TRP A 23 1.20 16.63 -10.05
N TYR A 24 2.39 16.35 -9.53
CA TYR A 24 3.59 17.17 -9.69
C TYR A 24 3.88 17.46 -11.16
N TYR A 25 3.83 16.43 -12.00
CA TYR A 25 4.03 16.56 -13.46
C TYR A 25 2.85 17.20 -14.19
N LEU A 26 1.63 17.08 -13.67
CA LEU A 26 0.41 17.65 -14.28
C LEU A 26 0.16 19.12 -13.91
N SER A 27 0.55 19.56 -12.71
CA SER A 27 0.13 20.85 -12.14
C SER A 27 1.24 21.91 -12.08
N GLY A 28 2.47 21.59 -12.50
CA GLY A 28 3.56 22.55 -12.62
C GLY A 28 4.06 23.08 -11.27
N ASP A 29 4.84 22.27 -10.55
CA ASP A 29 5.67 22.67 -9.40
C ASP A 29 4.94 23.27 -8.17
N ILE A 30 3.66 22.97 -7.94
CA ILE A 30 2.94 23.45 -6.72
C ILE A 30 3.54 22.85 -5.43
N TYR A 31 4.05 21.62 -5.51
CA TYR A 31 4.62 20.90 -4.36
C TYR A 31 5.99 20.33 -4.71
N PRO A 32 7.01 20.45 -3.84
CA PRO A 32 8.34 19.92 -4.13
C PRO A 32 8.34 18.38 -4.17
N LEU A 33 9.01 17.80 -5.17
CA LEU A 33 9.17 16.35 -5.35
C LEU A 33 9.58 15.62 -4.05
N TRP A 34 10.45 16.23 -3.26
CA TRP A 34 10.93 15.71 -1.98
C TRP A 34 9.82 15.36 -1.00
N PHE A 35 8.70 16.09 -1.00
CA PHE A 35 7.55 15.79 -0.14
C PHE A 35 6.97 14.40 -0.43
N PHE A 36 6.85 14.04 -1.71
CA PHE A 36 6.33 12.75 -2.14
C PHE A 36 7.33 11.62 -1.89
N ILE A 37 8.62 11.89 -2.03
CA ILE A 37 9.68 10.93 -1.66
C ILE A 37 9.61 10.61 -0.16
N ILE A 38 9.48 11.63 0.70
CA ILE A 38 9.34 11.46 2.15
C ILE A 38 8.08 10.65 2.47
N ALA A 39 6.94 10.97 1.84
CA ALA A 39 5.70 10.21 2.02
C ALA A 39 5.87 8.73 1.63
N ALA A 40 6.58 8.43 0.54
CA ALA A 40 6.84 7.06 0.13
C ALA A 40 7.71 6.30 1.15
N ILE A 41 8.77 6.94 1.66
CA ILE A 41 9.66 6.38 2.68
C ILE A 41 8.88 6.09 3.96
N VAL A 42 8.06 7.04 4.43
CA VAL A 42 7.22 6.86 5.62
C VAL A 42 6.26 5.68 5.44
N GLY A 43 5.61 5.59 4.28
CA GLY A 43 4.74 4.46 3.93
C GLY A 43 5.48 3.12 3.99
N LEU A 44 6.68 3.05 3.38
CA LEU A 44 7.54 1.86 3.42
C LEU A 44 7.97 1.47 4.84
N CYS A 45 8.42 2.44 5.65
CA CYS A 45 8.78 2.20 7.04
C CYS A 45 7.61 1.62 7.84
N LEU A 46 6.39 2.13 7.64
CA LEU A 46 5.18 1.60 8.26
C LEU A 46 4.87 0.17 7.81
N LEU A 47 5.00 -0.12 6.51
CA LEU A 47 4.80 -1.46 5.94
C LEU A 47 5.85 -2.48 6.48
N VAL A 48 7.11 -2.08 6.59
CA VAL A 48 8.17 -2.91 7.18
C VAL A 48 7.91 -3.13 8.67
N HIS A 49 7.56 -2.07 9.41
CA HIS A 49 7.29 -2.16 10.84
C HIS A 49 6.11 -3.11 11.14
N LYS A 50 4.99 -3.00 10.40
CA LYS A 50 3.86 -3.94 10.58
C LYS A 50 4.29 -5.38 10.31
N ASN A 51 5.10 -5.63 9.29
CA ASN A 51 5.48 -6.97 8.88
C ASN A 51 6.41 -7.60 9.92
N SER A 52 7.31 -6.82 10.52
CA SER A 52 8.23 -7.30 11.55
C SER A 52 7.58 -7.56 12.91
N LYS A 53 6.62 -6.74 13.34
CA LYS A 53 6.08 -6.76 14.71
C LYS A 53 4.69 -7.37 14.85
N LYS A 54 3.85 -7.31 13.81
CA LYS A 54 2.40 -7.52 13.92
C LYS A 54 1.88 -8.67 13.05
N VAL A 55 2.58 -9.01 11.96
CA VAL A 55 2.20 -10.14 11.10
C VAL A 55 2.72 -11.46 11.69
N PRO A 56 1.87 -12.48 11.93
CA PRO A 56 2.30 -13.82 12.32
C PRO A 56 3.26 -14.43 11.29
N ASP A 57 4.30 -15.14 11.75
CA ASP A 57 5.37 -15.65 10.86
C ASP A 57 4.85 -16.56 9.74
N ASN A 58 3.81 -17.37 10.02
CA ASN A 58 3.17 -18.24 9.03
C ASN A 58 2.44 -17.48 7.90
N LYS A 59 2.14 -16.18 8.07
CA LYS A 59 1.48 -15.32 7.07
C LYS A 59 2.40 -14.21 6.54
N LYS A 60 3.60 -14.04 7.13
CA LYS A 60 4.54 -12.95 6.85
C LYS A 60 4.94 -12.89 5.37
N SER A 61 5.35 -14.02 4.79
CA SER A 61 5.73 -14.08 3.37
C SER A 61 4.57 -13.67 2.43
N LYS A 62 3.36 -14.12 2.73
CA LYS A 62 2.15 -13.78 1.95
C LYS A 62 1.83 -12.29 2.02
N VAL A 63 1.87 -11.69 3.22
CA VAL A 63 1.61 -10.24 3.38
C VAL A 63 2.68 -9.42 2.66
N ILE A 64 3.96 -9.78 2.77
CA ILE A 64 5.05 -9.10 2.06
C ILE A 64 4.83 -9.18 0.55
N LEU A 65 4.46 -10.35 0.02
CA LEU A 65 4.15 -10.51 -1.41
C LEU A 65 3.05 -9.54 -1.85
N PHE A 66 1.97 -9.41 -1.08
CA PHE A 66 0.91 -8.47 -1.38
C PHE A 66 1.34 -7.00 -1.24
N ASP A 67 2.21 -6.67 -0.29
CA ASP A 67 2.78 -5.32 -0.17
C ASP A 67 3.61 -4.95 -1.40
N VAL A 68 4.43 -5.89 -1.90
CA VAL A 68 5.21 -5.70 -3.12
C VAL A 68 4.30 -5.55 -4.33
N ILE A 69 3.29 -6.42 -4.47
CA ILE A 69 2.29 -6.31 -5.55
C ILE A 69 1.57 -4.96 -5.50
N TYR A 70 1.19 -4.49 -4.31
CA TYR A 70 0.57 -3.17 -4.12
C TYR A 70 1.46 -2.06 -4.65
N ILE A 71 2.73 -2.01 -4.24
CA ILE A 71 3.68 -0.99 -4.66
C ILE A 71 3.87 -1.01 -6.18
N ILE A 72 3.99 -2.20 -6.78
CA ILE A 72 4.10 -2.37 -8.24
C ILE A 72 2.86 -1.83 -8.95
N ILE A 73 1.66 -2.24 -8.51
CA ILE A 73 0.40 -1.81 -9.12
C ILE A 73 0.25 -0.29 -9.02
N VAL A 74 0.49 0.29 -7.84
CA VAL A 74 0.40 1.74 -7.64
C VAL A 74 1.40 2.47 -8.53
N SER A 75 2.63 1.96 -8.65
CA SER A 75 3.65 2.55 -9.54
C SER A 75 3.26 2.49 -11.02
N LEU A 76 2.62 1.39 -11.46
CA LEU A 76 2.10 1.26 -12.83
C LEU A 76 0.92 2.20 -13.09
N LEU A 77 0.03 2.34 -12.11
CA LEU A 77 -1.16 3.19 -12.22
C LEU A 77 -0.80 4.69 -12.30
N VAL A 78 0.31 5.11 -11.69
CA VAL A 78 0.84 6.48 -11.80
C VAL A 78 1.19 6.87 -13.24
N SER A 79 1.56 5.90 -14.07
CA SER A 79 1.86 6.10 -15.50
C SER A 79 0.63 6.29 -16.37
N ILE A 80 -0.57 6.03 -15.83
CA ILE A 80 -1.83 6.25 -16.54
C ILE A 80 -2.27 7.70 -16.27
N PRO A 81 -2.58 8.51 -17.29
CA PRO A 81 -3.07 9.89 -17.12
C PRO A 81 -4.55 9.91 -16.67
N SER A 82 -4.88 9.16 -15.63
CA SER A 82 -6.20 9.07 -15.00
C SER A 82 -6.05 9.01 -13.48
N PRO A 83 -5.75 10.15 -12.83
CA PRO A 83 -5.48 10.19 -11.38
C PRO A 83 -6.67 9.71 -10.55
N PHE A 84 -7.90 9.85 -11.04
CA PHE A 84 -9.11 9.41 -10.35
C PHE A 84 -9.23 7.87 -10.30
N LEU A 85 -8.95 7.20 -11.42
CA LEU A 85 -8.99 5.74 -11.50
C LEU A 85 -7.90 5.11 -10.64
N THR A 86 -6.70 5.68 -10.68
CA THR A 86 -5.56 5.30 -9.84
C THR A 86 -5.90 5.41 -8.36
N TRP A 87 -6.60 6.48 -7.95
CA TRP A 87 -7.01 6.70 -6.58
C TRP A 87 -8.03 5.67 -6.09
N VAL A 88 -9.06 5.40 -6.89
CA VAL A 88 -10.08 4.39 -6.56
C VAL A 88 -9.42 3.03 -6.40
N ILE A 89 -8.63 2.58 -7.37
CA ILE A 89 -8.00 1.25 -7.30
C ILE A 89 -7.06 1.16 -6.10
N ALA A 90 -6.21 2.16 -5.86
CA ALA A 90 -5.24 2.16 -4.77
C ALA A 90 -5.86 2.30 -3.37
N ALA A 91 -7.05 2.90 -3.24
CA ALA A 91 -7.78 3.01 -1.97
C ALA A 91 -8.48 1.69 -1.59
N PHE A 92 -8.98 0.94 -2.58
CA PHE A 92 -9.68 -0.33 -2.35
C PHE A 92 -8.73 -1.55 -2.31
N LEU A 93 -7.59 -1.53 -3.00
CA LEU A 93 -6.60 -2.62 -3.00
C LEU A 93 -6.16 -3.08 -1.59
N PRO A 94 -5.91 -2.17 -0.63
CA PRO A 94 -5.54 -2.55 0.74
C PRO A 94 -6.62 -3.36 1.45
N LEU A 95 -7.91 -3.10 1.16
CA LEU A 95 -9.02 -3.90 1.70
C LEU A 95 -8.93 -5.34 1.19
N PHE A 96 -8.68 -5.51 -0.12
CA PHE A 96 -8.48 -6.82 -0.72
C PHE A 96 -7.26 -7.53 -0.13
N ILE A 97 -6.13 -6.84 0.02
CA ILE A 97 -4.92 -7.42 0.60
C ILE A 97 -5.17 -7.88 2.03
N ILE A 98 -5.84 -7.08 2.85
CA ILE A 98 -6.15 -7.46 4.24
C ILE A 98 -7.11 -8.64 4.27
N GLN A 99 -8.15 -8.65 3.44
CA GLN A 99 -9.06 -9.79 3.38
C GLN A 99 -8.34 -11.06 2.92
N TYR A 100 -7.58 -11.01 1.83
CA TYR A 100 -6.93 -12.19 1.26
C TYR A 100 -5.71 -12.67 2.03
N ALA A 101 -4.89 -11.77 2.57
CA ALA A 101 -3.69 -12.15 3.31
C ALA A 101 -4.02 -12.76 4.68
N PHE A 102 -5.09 -12.30 5.33
CA PHE A 102 -5.50 -12.83 6.64
C PHE A 102 -6.51 -13.97 6.59
N LYS A 103 -7.22 -14.16 5.47
CA LYS A 103 -8.08 -15.32 5.26
C LYS A 103 -7.24 -16.61 5.20
N PRO A 104 -7.59 -17.65 5.97
CA PRO A 104 -6.90 -18.94 5.89
C PRO A 104 -7.01 -19.49 4.46
N LEU A 105 -5.87 -19.80 3.85
CA LEU A 105 -5.82 -20.55 2.60
C LEU A 105 -6.01 -22.01 2.95
N GLY A 106 -7.22 -22.51 2.75
CA GLY A 106 -7.55 -23.90 3.02
C GLY A 106 -8.00 -24.12 4.46
N SER A 107 -9.16 -24.77 4.59
CA SER A 107 -9.54 -25.51 5.78
C SER A 107 -8.43 -26.54 6.06
N ASN A 108 -7.53 -26.24 6.98
CA ASN A 108 -6.69 -27.23 7.64
C ASN A 108 -6.73 -27.07 9.17
N ASP A 109 -7.80 -26.48 9.69
CA ASP A 109 -8.16 -26.54 11.12
C ASP A 109 -9.07 -27.74 11.38
N ARG A 110 -8.61 -28.92 10.98
CA ARG A 110 -9.04 -30.21 11.54
C ARG A 110 -7.78 -30.93 12.02
N GLY A 111 -7.27 -30.47 13.15
CA GLY A 111 -6.26 -31.14 13.98
C GLY A 111 -6.69 -31.01 15.42
#